data_AF-A0A3B3YFT9-F1
#
_entry.id   AF-A0A3B3YFT9-F1
#
_cell.length_a   1.000
_cell.length_b   1.000
_cell.length_c   1.000
_cell.angle_alpha   90.00
_cell.angle_beta   90.00
_cell.angle_gamma   90.00
#
_symmetry.space_group_name_H-M   'P 1'
#
loop_
_entity.id
_entity.type
_entity.pdbx_description
1 polymer ?
#
loop_
_entity_poly.entity_id
_entity_poly.type
_entity_poly.pdbx_seq_one_letter_code
_entity_poly.pdbx_strand_id
1 'polypeptide(L)'
;MYKVDLPVDDSKDKVVEARRSAERARKARFFNPRLRVMGVDLDALNQQVLENKHKRSLQRRQDEMLLLQDSNEKEKRKALQKDLNQFWDLQQQMKISHDVEVKGQYNLTIPESELGPSSMHIFEEMLLNNQLVNQDLMWAQQNAVEEERRKAALVSLWNDNQALAEVRALDRREQRRNEAADNLVEIWHTGTSDMLTETAEPAETYLGGGRPPHVLPDKWRGMSLAQLNNFHEQREQQRLEKKQHYLNKELYTDKPTRDYFAQFNTGCR
;
A
#
# COMPACT_ATOMS: atom_id res chain seq x y z
N MET A 1 59.95 18.30 41.65
CA MET A 1 59.45 17.84 40.34
C MET A 1 57.99 17.47 40.51
N TYR A 2 57.07 18.22 39.91
CA TYR A 2 55.63 17.96 39.99
C TYR A 2 55.30 16.79 39.07
N LYS A 3 54.71 15.71 39.59
CA LYS A 3 54.16 14.63 38.77
C LYS A 3 52.83 15.12 38.21
N VAL A 4 52.77 15.28 36.89
CA VAL A 4 51.53 15.55 36.16
C VAL A 4 50.92 14.19 35.86
N ASP A 5 49.98 13.76 36.70
CA ASP A 5 49.20 12.55 36.44
C ASP A 5 48.19 12.86 35.35
N LEU A 6 48.43 12.36 34.13
CA LEU A 6 47.46 12.42 33.04
C LEU A 6 46.29 11.48 33.34
N PRO A 7 45.03 11.90 33.10
CA PRO A 7 43.87 11.05 33.32
C PRO A 7 43.95 9.80 32.42
N VAL A 8 43.79 8.63 33.04
CA VAL A 8 43.71 7.34 32.35
C VAL A 8 42.49 7.34 31.41
N ASP A 9 42.70 6.93 30.16
CA ASP A 9 41.65 6.89 29.13
C ASP A 9 40.70 5.70 29.35
N ASP A 10 39.74 5.88 30.28
CA ASP A 10 38.71 4.89 30.62
C ASP A 10 37.70 4.64 29.49
N SER A 11 37.83 5.33 28.35
CA SER A 11 36.88 5.23 27.23
C SER A 11 36.76 3.81 26.70
N LYS A 12 37.89 3.09 26.59
CA LYS A 12 37.92 1.71 26.11
C LYS A 12 37.23 0.75 27.09
N ASP A 13 37.44 0.94 28.38
CA ASP A 13 36.83 0.11 29.42
C ASP A 13 35.33 0.35 29.51
N LYS A 14 34.87 1.59 29.38
CA LYS A 14 33.44 1.93 29.29
C LYS A 14 32.76 1.25 28.11
N VAL A 15 33.40 1.24 26.93
CA VAL A 15 32.86 0.55 25.74
C VAL A 15 32.77 -0.97 25.97
N VAL A 16 33.78 -1.56 26.61
CA VAL A 16 33.79 -3.00 26.94
C VAL A 16 32.70 -3.33 27.96
N GLU A 17 32.49 -2.49 28.97
CA GLU A 17 31.44 -2.68 29.97
C GLU A 17 30.04 -2.52 29.40
N ALA A 18 29.82 -1.55 28.51
CA ALA A 18 28.54 -1.38 27.80
C ALA A 18 28.22 -2.61 26.92
N ARG A 19 29.25 -3.18 26.27
CA ARG A 19 29.09 -4.42 25.49
C ARG A 19 28.74 -5.60 26.39
N ARG A 20 29.40 -5.72 27.54
CA ARG A 20 29.10 -6.78 28.52
C ARG A 20 27.70 -6.63 29.10
N SER A 21 27.23 -5.42 29.40
CA SER A 21 25.88 -5.18 29.92
C SER A 21 24.81 -5.46 28.86
N ALA A 22 25.01 -5.04 27.61
CA ALA A 22 24.13 -5.36 26.49
C ALA A 22 24.02 -6.87 26.25
N GLU A 23 25.12 -7.61 26.28
CA GLU A 23 25.12 -9.07 26.15
C GLU A 23 24.41 -9.76 27.34
N ARG A 24 24.57 -9.26 28.57
CA ARG A 24 23.80 -9.77 29.72
C ARG A 24 22.30 -9.56 29.53
N ALA A 25 21.88 -8.36 29.07
CA ALA A 25 20.49 -8.06 28.78
C ALA A 25 19.92 -8.93 27.65
N ARG A 26 20.72 -9.17 26.60
CA ARG A 26 20.36 -10.07 25.49
C ARG A 26 20.19 -11.51 25.96
N LYS A 27 21.16 -12.03 26.73
CA LYS A 27 21.11 -13.38 27.28
C LYS A 27 19.89 -13.56 28.18
N ALA A 28 19.58 -12.60 29.04
CA ALA A 28 18.39 -12.65 29.89
C ALA A 28 17.08 -12.79 29.08
N ARG A 29 16.98 -12.15 27.92
CA ARG A 29 15.82 -12.29 27.01
C ARG A 29 15.81 -13.64 26.28
N PHE A 30 16.96 -14.08 25.79
CA PHE A 30 17.09 -15.31 25.01
C PHE A 30 16.85 -16.58 25.84
N PHE A 31 17.34 -16.60 27.08
CA PHE A 31 17.18 -17.74 27.99
C PHE A 31 15.81 -17.80 28.69
N ASN A 32 14.99 -16.74 28.60
CA ASN A 32 13.64 -16.76 29.11
C ASN A 32 12.65 -17.24 28.02
N PRO A 33 12.08 -18.47 28.12
CA PRO A 33 11.22 -19.02 27.07
C PRO A 33 9.93 -18.22 26.86
N ARG A 34 9.39 -17.59 27.91
CA ARG A 34 8.16 -16.78 27.82
C ARG A 34 8.39 -15.49 27.04
N LEU A 35 9.50 -14.79 27.31
CA LEU A 35 9.88 -13.60 26.55
C LEU A 35 10.32 -13.94 25.11
N ARG A 36 10.91 -15.11 24.90
CA ARG A 36 11.30 -15.59 23.56
C ARG A 36 10.09 -15.91 22.67
N VAL A 37 9.03 -16.47 23.23
CA VAL A 37 7.84 -16.89 22.48
C VAL A 37 6.77 -15.78 22.41
N MET A 38 6.56 -15.02 23.49
CA MET A 38 5.51 -14.00 23.60
C MET A 38 6.01 -12.69 24.23
N GLY A 39 7.23 -12.26 23.90
CA GLY A 39 7.76 -10.98 24.38
C GLY A 39 7.01 -9.80 23.76
N VAL A 40 6.26 -9.05 24.56
CA VAL A 40 5.56 -7.82 24.15
C VAL A 40 5.97 -6.68 25.09
N ASP A 41 6.35 -5.54 24.51
CA ASP A 41 6.63 -4.31 25.25
C ASP A 41 5.33 -3.56 25.52
N LEU A 42 4.80 -3.71 26.73
CA LEU A 42 3.52 -3.11 27.13
C LEU A 42 3.60 -1.58 27.21
N ASP A 43 4.74 -1.04 27.63
CA ASP A 43 4.91 0.40 27.83
C ASP A 43 4.99 1.12 26.48
N ALA A 44 5.76 0.57 25.54
CA ALA A 44 5.81 1.07 24.17
C ALA A 44 4.44 1.02 23.50
N LEU A 45 3.70 -0.08 23.68
CA LEU A 45 2.36 -0.23 23.12
C LEU A 45 1.37 0.78 23.72
N ASN A 46 1.44 1.01 25.03
CA ASN A 46 0.61 2.01 25.71
C ASN A 46 0.90 3.42 25.21
N GLN A 47 2.18 3.78 25.02
CA GLN A 47 2.57 5.07 24.44
C GLN A 47 2.02 5.23 23.02
N GLN A 48 2.13 4.20 22.18
CA GLN A 48 1.62 4.21 20.82
C GLN A 48 0.09 4.38 20.77
N VAL A 49 -0.64 3.73 21.69
CA VAL A 49 -2.10 3.89 21.81
C VAL A 49 -2.47 5.33 22.19
N LEU A 50 -1.74 5.94 23.13
CA LEU A 50 -1.95 7.33 23.52
C LEU A 50 -1.70 8.30 22.35
N GLU A 51 -0.59 8.11 21.63
CA GLU A 51 -0.26 8.91 20.45
C GLU A 51 -1.34 8.78 19.37
N ASN A 52 -1.80 7.57 19.09
CA ASN A 52 -2.87 7.31 18.12
C ASN A 52 -4.19 7.95 18.53
N LYS A 53 -4.54 7.91 19.82
CA LYS A 53 -5.73 8.61 20.34
C LYS A 53 -5.60 10.12 20.15
N HIS A 54 -4.43 10.70 20.43
CA HIS A 54 -4.18 12.12 20.26
C HIS A 54 -4.31 12.55 18.78
N LYS A 55 -3.66 11.82 17.86
CA LYS A 55 -3.75 12.06 16.42
C LYS A 55 -5.19 12.00 15.91
N ARG A 56 -5.94 10.96 16.30
CA ARG A 56 -7.36 10.82 15.94
C ARG A 56 -8.22 11.96 16.50
N SER A 57 -7.95 12.40 17.72
CA SER A 57 -8.67 13.55 18.31
C SER A 57 -8.36 14.86 17.56
N LEU A 58 -7.13 15.05 17.11
CA LEU A 58 -6.74 16.24 16.35
C LEU A 58 -7.40 16.25 14.97
N GLN A 59 -7.38 15.11 14.28
CA GLN A 59 -8.07 14.94 12.98
C GLN A 59 -9.57 15.25 13.10
N ARG A 60 -10.24 14.69 14.11
CA ARG A 60 -11.66 14.99 14.36
C ARG A 60 -11.93 16.48 14.55
N ARG A 61 -11.08 17.18 15.31
CA ARG A 61 -11.21 18.64 15.49
C ARG A 61 -11.00 19.41 14.20
N GLN A 62 -10.08 18.96 13.34
CA GLN A 62 -9.86 19.56 12.03
C GLN A 62 -11.07 19.36 11.11
N ASP A 63 -11.63 18.15 11.09
CA ASP A 63 -12.84 17.84 10.33
C ASP A 63 -14.05 18.65 10.82
N GLU A 64 -14.22 18.77 12.14
CA GLU A 64 -15.27 19.61 12.75
C GLU A 64 -15.11 21.09 12.39
N MET A 65 -13.88 21.62 12.41
CA MET A 65 -13.59 23.00 12.00
C MET A 65 -13.95 23.23 10.53
N LEU A 66 -13.60 22.28 9.65
CA LEU A 66 -13.92 22.36 8.22
C LEU A 66 -15.44 22.39 7.99
N LEU A 67 -16.19 21.53 8.68
CA LEU A 67 -17.66 21.50 8.57
C LEU A 67 -18.31 22.78 9.09
N LEU A 68 -17.78 23.36 10.17
CA LEU A 68 -18.24 24.65 10.69
C LEU A 68 -17.97 25.78 9.70
N GLN A 69 -16.78 25.79 9.08
CA GLN A 69 -16.44 26.77 8.05
C GLN A 69 -17.40 26.66 6.86
N ASP A 70 -17.62 25.46 6.33
CA ASP A 70 -18.57 25.22 5.24
C ASP A 70 -19.98 25.68 5.57
N SER A 71 -20.43 25.45 6.81
CA SER A 71 -21.75 25.87 7.28
C SER A 71 -21.86 27.39 7.34
N ASN A 72 -20.86 28.05 7.93
CA ASN A 72 -20.78 29.51 7.99
C ASN A 72 -20.72 30.14 6.59
N GLU A 73 -19.95 29.55 5.67
CA GLU A 73 -19.88 30.01 4.27
C GLU A 73 -21.21 29.85 3.56
N LYS A 74 -21.92 28.73 3.76
CA LYS A 74 -23.27 28.53 3.22
C LYS A 74 -24.25 29.57 3.77
N GLU A 75 -24.17 29.90 5.06
CA GLU A 75 -25.01 30.94 5.65
C GLU A 75 -24.71 32.32 5.06
N LYS A 76 -23.44 32.69 4.92
CA LYS A 76 -23.03 33.94 4.26
C LYS A 76 -23.55 34.00 2.82
N ARG A 77 -23.43 32.91 2.05
CA ARG A 77 -23.99 32.82 0.68
C ARG A 77 -25.50 33.01 0.67
N LYS A 78 -26.22 32.40 1.61
CA LYS A 78 -27.68 32.57 1.74
C LYS A 78 -28.06 34.01 2.10
N ALA A 79 -27.32 34.67 3.00
CA ALA A 79 -27.55 36.06 3.36
C ALA A 79 -27.34 36.98 2.14
N LEU A 80 -26.21 36.84 1.45
CA LEU A 80 -25.94 37.59 0.22
C LEU A 80 -27.02 37.37 -0.85
N GLN A 81 -27.50 36.13 -1.03
CA GLN A 81 -28.58 35.84 -1.97
C GLN A 81 -29.89 36.54 -1.57
N LYS A 82 -30.22 36.59 -0.27
CA LYS A 82 -31.40 37.31 0.22
C LYS A 82 -31.28 38.80 -0.03
N ASP A 83 -30.12 39.40 0.26
CA ASP A 83 -29.88 40.82 0.05
C ASP A 83 -29.95 41.20 -1.43
N LEU A 84 -29.39 40.35 -2.31
CA LEU A 84 -29.51 40.51 -3.76
C LEU A 84 -30.98 40.45 -4.20
N ASN A 85 -31.75 39.49 -3.71
CA ASN A 85 -33.17 39.39 -4.06
C ASN A 85 -33.94 40.63 -3.61
N GLN A 86 -33.72 41.10 -2.37
CA GLN A 86 -34.33 42.33 -1.87
C GLN A 86 -33.96 43.56 -2.70
N PHE A 87 -32.70 43.67 -3.10
CA PHE A 87 -32.24 44.74 -3.99
C PHE A 87 -32.95 44.68 -5.35
N TRP A 88 -33.05 43.49 -5.95
CA TRP A 88 -33.78 43.31 -7.21
C TRP A 88 -35.26 43.62 -7.08
N ASP A 89 -35.91 43.23 -5.99
CA ASP A 89 -37.32 43.54 -5.71
C ASP A 89 -37.54 45.05 -5.57
N LEU A 90 -36.66 45.76 -4.86
CA LEU A 90 -36.70 47.21 -4.74
C LEU A 90 -36.49 47.90 -6.09
N GLN A 91 -35.53 47.43 -6.88
CA GLN A 91 -35.30 47.95 -8.23
C GLN A 91 -36.48 47.71 -9.17
N GLN A 92 -37.13 46.54 -9.07
CA GLN A 92 -38.37 46.23 -9.81
C GLN A 92 -39.51 47.16 -9.37
N GLN A 93 -39.70 47.39 -8.06
CA GLN A 93 -40.72 48.33 -7.55
C GLN A 93 -40.43 49.78 -7.95
N MET A 94 -39.17 50.22 -7.91
CA MET A 94 -38.75 51.54 -8.35
C MET A 94 -39.01 51.74 -9.85
N LYS A 95 -38.70 50.74 -10.69
CA LYS A 95 -39.05 50.74 -12.12
C LYS A 95 -40.56 50.78 -12.33
N ILE A 96 -41.33 49.97 -11.60
CA ILE A 96 -42.80 50.02 -11.66
C ILE A 96 -43.32 51.41 -11.21
N SER A 97 -42.66 52.10 -10.27
CA SER A 97 -43.04 53.44 -9.83
C SER A 97 -42.63 54.58 -10.77
N HIS A 98 -41.50 54.46 -11.48
CA HIS A 98 -41.10 55.40 -12.54
C HIS A 98 -41.87 55.14 -13.85
N ASP A 99 -42.35 53.92 -14.07
CA ASP A 99 -43.16 53.54 -15.23
C ASP A 99 -44.68 53.77 -14.99
N VAL A 100 -45.08 54.38 -13.87
CA VAL A 100 -46.36 55.12 -13.79
C VAL A 100 -46.13 56.57 -14.26
N GLU A 101 -45.40 56.72 -15.36
CA GLU A 101 -45.47 57.93 -16.17
C GLU A 101 -46.42 57.63 -17.34
N VAL A 102 -47.45 58.48 -17.40
CA VAL A 102 -48.33 58.72 -18.54
C VAL A 102 -47.61 58.37 -19.85
N LYS A 103 -48.15 57.41 -20.60
CA LYS A 103 -47.74 57.15 -21.99
C LYS A 103 -48.05 58.37 -22.86
N GLY A 104 -47.22 59.40 -22.75
CA GLY A 104 -47.20 60.58 -23.61
C GLY A 104 -45.80 60.69 -24.20
N GLN A 105 -45.66 60.43 -25.49
CA GLN A 105 -44.45 60.76 -26.23
C GLN A 105 -44.25 62.28 -26.18
N TYR A 106 -43.25 62.76 -25.44
CA TYR A 106 -42.69 64.09 -25.63
C TYR A 106 -41.25 63.95 -26.14
N ASN A 107 -41.02 64.46 -27.34
CA ASN A 107 -39.68 64.64 -27.90
C ASN A 107 -39.11 65.92 -27.29
N LEU A 108 -38.30 65.81 -26.23
CA LEU A 108 -37.44 66.91 -25.77
C LEU A 108 -36.18 66.93 -26.62
N THR A 109 -36.33 67.31 -27.88
CA THR A 109 -35.22 67.74 -28.72
C THR A 109 -35.28 69.26 -28.78
N ILE A 110 -34.58 69.93 -27.86
CA ILE A 110 -34.37 71.37 -27.96
C ILE A 110 -33.29 71.57 -29.04
N PRO A 111 -33.57 72.27 -30.14
CA PRO A 111 -32.57 72.53 -31.18
C PRO A 111 -31.47 73.45 -30.64
N GLU A 112 -30.21 73.15 -30.95
CA GLU A 112 -29.00 73.89 -30.54
C GLU A 112 -28.97 75.36 -31.00
N SER A 113 -29.97 75.84 -31.74
CA SER A 113 -30.05 77.21 -32.29
C SER A 113 -30.44 78.30 -31.28
N GLU A 114 -30.81 77.96 -30.04
CA GLU A 114 -31.18 78.94 -28.99
C GLU A 114 -30.16 79.04 -27.85
N LEU A 115 -29.04 78.33 -27.93
CA LEU A 115 -27.99 78.37 -26.92
C LEU A 115 -26.92 79.41 -27.30
N GLY A 116 -27.07 80.62 -26.78
CA GLY A 116 -26.04 81.66 -26.90
C GLY A 116 -24.80 81.38 -26.03
N PRO A 117 -23.70 82.14 -26.22
CA PRO A 117 -22.45 82.00 -25.44
C PRO A 117 -22.59 82.28 -23.93
N SER A 118 -23.78 82.75 -23.49
CA SER A 118 -24.15 82.88 -22.08
C SER A 118 -24.62 81.56 -21.44
N SER A 119 -24.88 80.52 -22.25
CA SER A 119 -25.11 79.16 -21.76
C SER A 119 -23.73 78.54 -21.50
N MET A 120 -23.31 78.62 -20.25
CA MET A 120 -21.96 78.35 -19.79
C MET A 120 -21.64 76.83 -19.81
N HIS A 121 -21.66 76.19 -20.99
CA HIS A 121 -21.68 74.73 -21.12
C HIS A 121 -20.34 74.10 -21.56
N ILE A 122 -19.33 74.88 -21.96
CA ILE A 122 -18.02 74.32 -22.34
C ILE A 122 -16.90 75.23 -21.82
N PHE A 123 -16.22 74.77 -20.76
CA PHE A 123 -14.98 75.37 -20.23
C PHE A 123 -13.75 74.58 -20.73
N GLU A 124 -12.64 75.25 -20.99
CA GLU A 124 -11.34 74.61 -21.33
C GLU A 124 -10.87 73.63 -20.24
N GLU A 125 -11.15 73.93 -18.96
CA GLU A 125 -10.87 73.03 -17.83
C GLU A 125 -11.72 71.74 -17.87
N MET A 126 -12.92 71.82 -18.44
CA MET A 126 -13.81 70.67 -18.66
C MET A 126 -13.31 69.77 -19.79
N LEU A 127 -12.64 70.33 -20.81
CA LEU A 127 -11.98 69.57 -21.87
C LEU A 127 -10.76 68.79 -21.33
N LEU A 128 -9.96 69.40 -20.45
CA LEU A 128 -8.83 68.73 -19.79
C LEU A 128 -9.31 67.63 -18.83
N ASN A 129 -10.36 67.89 -18.05
CA ASN A 129 -10.97 66.90 -17.18
C ASN A 129 -11.59 65.73 -17.96
N ASN A 130 -12.24 66.00 -19.10
CA ASN A 130 -12.76 64.93 -19.96
C ASN A 130 -11.65 64.07 -20.57
N GLN A 131 -10.51 64.65 -20.94
CA GLN A 131 -9.35 63.87 -21.40
C GLN A 131 -8.80 62.95 -20.31
N LEU A 132 -8.71 63.44 -19.07
CA LEU A 132 -8.27 62.63 -17.94
C LEU A 132 -9.26 61.50 -17.62
N VAL A 133 -10.56 61.80 -17.59
CA VAL A 133 -11.62 60.79 -17.40
C VAL A 133 -11.59 59.74 -18.52
N ASN A 134 -11.33 60.14 -19.76
CA ASN A 134 -11.18 59.19 -20.87
C ASN A 134 -9.95 58.29 -20.71
N GLN A 135 -8.84 58.81 -20.20
CA GLN A 135 -7.63 58.02 -19.91
C GLN A 135 -7.87 57.04 -18.74
N ASP A 136 -8.52 57.49 -17.67
CA ASP A 136 -8.87 56.65 -16.53
C ASP A 136 -9.86 55.55 -16.93
N LEU A 137 -10.84 55.86 -17.78
CA LEU A 137 -11.78 54.90 -18.34
C LEU A 137 -11.08 53.86 -19.22
N MET A 138 -10.14 54.27 -20.06
CA MET A 138 -9.31 53.35 -20.85
C MET A 138 -8.45 52.45 -19.96
N TRP A 139 -7.87 53.00 -18.89
CA TRP A 139 -7.04 52.24 -17.95
C TRP A 139 -7.87 51.22 -17.15
N ALA A 140 -9.08 51.61 -16.73
CA ALA A 140 -10.03 50.71 -16.08
C ALA A 140 -10.47 49.57 -17.01
N GLN A 141 -10.72 49.86 -18.30
CA GLN A 141 -11.04 48.84 -19.29
C GLN A 141 -9.87 47.86 -19.51
N GLN A 142 -8.64 48.36 -19.56
CA GLN A 142 -7.44 47.52 -19.67
C GLN A 142 -7.28 46.61 -18.45
N ASN A 143 -7.42 47.15 -17.24
CA ASN A 143 -7.35 46.37 -16.01
C ASN A 143 -8.44 45.30 -15.93
N ALA A 144 -9.67 45.62 -16.34
CA ALA A 144 -10.76 44.64 -16.38
C ALA A 144 -10.43 43.47 -17.32
N VAL A 145 -9.94 43.76 -18.52
CA VAL A 145 -9.51 42.74 -19.48
C VAL A 145 -8.31 41.93 -18.95
N GLU A 146 -7.36 42.57 -18.28
CA GLU A 146 -6.24 41.87 -17.64
C GLU A 146 -6.68 40.95 -16.51
N GLU A 147 -7.62 41.38 -15.67
CA GLU A 147 -8.19 40.54 -14.62
C GLU A 147 -8.92 39.33 -15.19
N GLU A 148 -9.69 39.50 -16.26
CA GLU A 148 -10.34 38.40 -16.95
C GLU A 148 -9.32 37.39 -17.49
N ARG A 149 -8.22 37.88 -18.09
CA ARG A 149 -7.12 37.02 -18.55
C ARG A 149 -6.46 36.27 -17.39
N ARG A 150 -6.23 36.94 -16.25
CA ARG A 150 -5.67 36.30 -15.04
C ARG A 150 -6.61 35.23 -14.50
N LYS A 151 -7.92 35.52 -14.42
CA LYS A 151 -8.94 34.56 -13.99
C LYS A 151 -8.99 33.36 -14.94
N ALA A 152 -8.96 33.58 -16.25
CA ALA A 152 -8.93 32.51 -17.24
C ALA A 152 -7.68 31.62 -17.11
N ALA A 153 -6.49 32.22 -16.90
CA ALA A 153 -5.25 31.48 -16.68
C ALA A 153 -5.29 30.61 -15.41
N LEU A 154 -5.85 31.13 -14.32
CA LEU A 154 -6.02 30.38 -13.07
C LEU A 154 -6.97 29.19 -13.24
N VAL A 155 -8.09 29.38 -13.94
CA VAL A 155 -9.04 28.30 -14.25
C VAL A 155 -8.38 27.23 -15.12
N SER A 156 -7.60 27.62 -16.13
CA SER A 156 -6.81 26.70 -16.95
C SER A 156 -5.84 25.88 -16.10
N LEU A 157 -5.04 26.53 -15.24
CA LEU A 157 -4.09 25.85 -14.35
C LEU A 157 -4.79 24.90 -13.37
N TRP A 158 -5.95 25.29 -12.86
CA TRP A 158 -6.73 24.43 -11.97
C TRP A 158 -7.22 23.17 -12.71
N ASN A 159 -7.75 23.33 -13.93
CA ASN A 159 -8.15 22.21 -14.78
C ASN A 159 -6.96 21.28 -15.10
N ASP A 160 -5.80 21.84 -15.43
CA ASP A 160 -4.59 21.06 -15.74
C ASP A 160 -4.09 20.31 -14.51
N ASN A 161 -4.06 20.95 -13.35
CA ASN A 161 -3.69 20.31 -12.09
C ASN A 161 -4.66 19.19 -11.71
N GLN A 162 -5.95 19.39 -11.95
CA GLN A 162 -6.97 18.36 -11.76
C GLN A 162 -6.73 17.18 -12.71
N ALA A 163 -6.54 17.43 -14.00
CA ALA A 163 -6.26 16.39 -14.99
C ALA A 163 -4.98 15.60 -14.63
N LEU A 164 -3.92 16.28 -14.21
CA LEU A 164 -2.69 15.64 -13.72
C LEU A 164 -2.93 14.78 -12.48
N ALA A 165 -3.78 15.22 -11.55
CA ALA A 165 -4.14 14.43 -10.38
C ALA A 165 -4.92 13.16 -10.75
N GLU A 166 -5.81 13.26 -11.74
CA GLU A 166 -6.57 12.15 -12.28
C GLU A 166 -5.66 11.13 -13.00
N VAL A 167 -4.76 11.58 -13.88
CA VAL A 167 -3.76 10.72 -14.53
C VAL A 167 -2.93 9.97 -13.49
N ARG A 168 -2.38 10.68 -12.49
CA ARG A 168 -1.64 10.05 -11.38
C ARG A 168 -2.48 9.06 -10.58
N ALA A 169 -3.79 9.28 -10.47
CA ALA A 169 -4.68 8.34 -9.80
C ALA A 169 -4.91 7.08 -10.65
N LEU A 170 -4.98 7.20 -11.97
CA LEU A 170 -5.03 6.07 -12.90
C LEU A 170 -3.73 5.25 -12.85
N ASP A 171 -2.57 5.90 -12.95
CA ASP A 171 -1.27 5.22 -12.88
C ASP A 171 -1.13 4.42 -11.58
N ARG A 172 -1.52 5.00 -10.44
CA ARG A 172 -1.52 4.30 -9.13
C ARG A 172 -2.52 3.14 -9.07
N ARG A 173 -3.64 3.21 -9.80
CA ARG A 173 -4.58 2.09 -9.89
C ARG A 173 -4.01 0.97 -10.76
N GLU A 174 -3.34 1.31 -11.84
CA GLU A 174 -2.67 0.37 -12.72
C GLU A 174 -1.49 -0.31 -12.03
N GLN A 175 -0.63 0.45 -11.34
CA GLN A 175 0.44 -0.10 -10.51
C GLN A 175 -0.10 -1.12 -9.50
N ARG A 176 -1.16 -0.79 -8.76
CA ARG A 176 -1.79 -1.74 -7.82
C ARG A 176 -2.31 -3.01 -8.51
N ARG A 177 -2.80 -2.91 -9.74
CA ARG A 177 -3.22 -4.08 -10.53
C ARG A 177 -2.03 -4.94 -10.93
N ASN A 178 -0.95 -4.31 -11.38
CA ASN A 178 0.28 -5.00 -11.77
C ASN A 178 0.92 -5.67 -10.55
N GLU A 179 1.06 -4.95 -9.43
CA GLU A 179 1.53 -5.50 -8.16
C GLU A 179 0.67 -6.70 -7.71
N ALA A 180 -0.66 -6.61 -7.83
CA ALA A 180 -1.53 -7.74 -7.50
C ALA A 180 -1.31 -8.94 -8.42
N ALA A 181 -1.05 -8.72 -9.71
CA ALA A 181 -0.71 -9.79 -10.65
C ALA A 181 0.66 -10.41 -10.34
N ASP A 182 1.67 -9.59 -10.04
CA ASP A 182 3.01 -10.03 -9.66
C ASP A 182 2.98 -10.83 -8.36
N ASN A 183 2.22 -10.38 -7.37
CA ASN A 183 2.00 -11.10 -6.11
C ASN A 183 1.39 -12.49 -6.34
N LEU A 184 0.44 -12.62 -7.27
CA LEU A 184 -0.15 -13.92 -7.59
C LEU A 184 0.85 -14.84 -8.28
N VAL A 185 1.67 -14.29 -9.17
CA VAL A 185 2.75 -15.02 -9.85
C VAL A 185 3.80 -15.50 -8.84
N GLU A 186 4.18 -14.66 -7.87
CA GLU A 186 5.08 -15.04 -6.78
C GLU A 186 4.49 -16.15 -5.90
N ILE A 187 3.22 -16.04 -5.50
CA ILE A 187 2.51 -17.08 -4.73
C ILE A 187 2.49 -18.39 -5.51
N TRP A 188 2.22 -18.33 -6.82
CA TRP A 188 2.21 -19.53 -7.66
C TRP A 188 3.60 -20.15 -7.75
N HIS A 189 4.63 -19.36 -8.08
CA HIS A 189 6.01 -19.84 -8.18
C HIS A 189 6.54 -20.42 -6.88
N THR A 190 6.24 -19.79 -5.74
CA THR A 190 6.62 -20.32 -4.42
C THR A 190 5.88 -21.63 -4.16
N GLY A 191 4.56 -21.67 -4.38
CA GLY A 191 3.73 -22.87 -4.22
C GLY A 191 4.15 -24.05 -5.09
N THR A 192 4.58 -23.79 -6.33
CA THR A 192 5.08 -24.81 -7.27
C THR A 192 6.59 -25.05 -7.15
N SER A 193 7.27 -24.34 -6.25
CA SER A 193 8.72 -24.48 -6.07
C SER A 193 9.05 -25.88 -5.56
N ASP A 194 10.22 -26.40 -5.96
CA ASP A 194 10.75 -27.68 -5.49
C ASP A 194 10.92 -27.74 -3.97
N MET A 195 11.15 -26.58 -3.33
CA MET A 195 11.22 -26.50 -1.86
C MET A 195 9.89 -26.84 -1.18
N LEU A 196 8.75 -26.42 -1.74
CA LEU A 196 7.43 -26.63 -1.15
C LEU A 196 6.73 -27.89 -1.67
N THR A 197 7.04 -28.32 -2.89
CA THR A 197 6.45 -29.51 -3.50
C THR A 197 7.23 -30.79 -3.20
N GLU A 198 8.47 -30.67 -2.72
CA GLU A 198 9.36 -31.79 -2.41
C GLU A 198 9.36 -32.87 -3.50
N THR A 199 9.45 -32.45 -4.76
CA THR A 199 9.38 -33.41 -5.86
C THR A 199 10.55 -34.39 -5.76
N ALA A 200 10.30 -35.68 -6.00
CA ALA A 200 11.28 -36.74 -5.80
C ALA A 200 12.29 -36.87 -6.96
N GLU A 201 11.98 -36.30 -8.12
CA GLU A 201 12.76 -36.48 -9.36
C GLU A 201 14.11 -35.74 -9.46
N PRO A 202 14.37 -34.56 -8.84
CA PRO A 202 15.60 -33.81 -9.07
C PRO A 202 16.83 -34.40 -8.34
N ALA A 203 16.68 -35.56 -7.71
CA ALA A 203 17.73 -36.20 -6.94
C ALA A 203 18.71 -36.99 -7.83
N GLU A 204 18.25 -37.50 -8.98
CA GLU A 204 19.07 -38.27 -9.90
C GLU A 204 19.84 -37.38 -10.87
N THR A 205 21.17 -37.43 -10.77
CA THR A 205 22.06 -36.78 -11.73
C THR A 205 22.52 -37.78 -12.78
N TYR A 206 22.19 -37.51 -14.04
CA TYR A 206 22.74 -38.22 -15.19
C TYR A 206 24.13 -37.66 -15.51
N LEU A 207 25.13 -38.12 -14.77
CA LEU A 207 26.52 -37.90 -15.15
C LEU A 207 26.79 -38.77 -16.38
N GLY A 208 26.76 -38.14 -17.56
CA GLY A 208 26.99 -38.81 -18.85
C GLY A 208 28.25 -39.70 -18.83
N GLY A 209 28.22 -40.78 -19.63
CA GLY A 209 29.29 -41.76 -19.72
C GLY A 209 28.94 -43.17 -19.20
N GLY A 210 27.67 -43.56 -19.22
CA GLY A 210 27.23 -44.93 -18.89
C GLY A 210 27.31 -45.28 -17.40
N ARG A 211 27.51 -44.29 -16.53
CA ARG A 211 27.42 -44.49 -15.08
C ARG A 211 25.95 -44.58 -14.64
N PRO A 212 25.61 -45.48 -13.71
CA PRO A 212 24.26 -45.54 -13.17
C PRO A 212 23.87 -44.21 -12.52
N PRO A 213 22.57 -43.86 -12.50
CA PRO A 213 22.09 -42.62 -11.90
C PRO A 213 22.59 -42.51 -10.46
N HIS A 214 23.25 -41.38 -10.14
CA HIS A 214 23.70 -41.10 -8.78
C HIS A 214 22.75 -40.11 -8.13
N VAL A 215 22.35 -40.43 -6.90
CA VAL A 215 21.53 -39.54 -6.10
C VAL A 215 22.42 -38.58 -5.31
N LEU A 216 22.15 -37.27 -5.43
CA LEU A 216 22.87 -36.26 -4.66
C LEU A 216 22.59 -36.43 -3.15
N PRO A 217 23.63 -36.49 -2.28
CA PRO A 217 23.43 -36.70 -0.84
C PRO A 217 22.47 -35.69 -0.20
N ASP A 218 22.62 -34.41 -0.56
CA ASP A 218 21.82 -33.32 0.01
C ASP A 218 20.35 -33.32 -0.45
N LYS A 219 20.06 -34.00 -1.57
CA LYS A 219 18.72 -34.10 -2.14
C LYS A 219 18.06 -35.47 -1.86
N TRP A 220 18.72 -36.34 -1.09
CA TRP A 220 18.15 -37.63 -0.75
C TRP A 220 16.93 -37.45 0.17
N ARG A 221 15.75 -37.81 -0.35
CA ARG A 221 14.45 -37.72 0.37
C ARG A 221 13.90 -39.09 0.80
N GLY A 222 14.61 -40.19 0.54
CA GLY A 222 14.17 -41.56 0.86
C GLY A 222 14.18 -42.49 -0.35
N MET A 223 13.79 -43.75 -0.13
CA MET A 223 13.63 -44.75 -1.20
C MET A 223 12.32 -44.53 -1.95
N SER A 224 12.29 -44.83 -3.24
CA SER A 224 11.07 -44.74 -4.04
C SER A 224 10.07 -45.84 -3.64
N LEU A 225 8.77 -45.59 -3.83
CA LEU A 225 7.72 -46.58 -3.58
C LEU A 225 7.94 -47.88 -4.37
N ALA A 226 8.41 -47.78 -5.61
CA ALA A 226 8.75 -48.96 -6.42
C ALA A 226 9.89 -49.78 -5.79
N GLN A 227 10.94 -49.12 -5.30
CA GLN A 227 12.03 -49.81 -4.59
C GLN A 227 11.54 -50.48 -3.30
N LEU A 228 10.71 -49.79 -2.52
CA LEU A 228 10.13 -50.35 -1.29
C LEU A 228 9.26 -51.57 -1.59
N ASN A 229 8.42 -51.50 -2.62
CA ASN A 229 7.59 -52.63 -3.06
C ASN A 229 8.44 -53.84 -3.47
N ASN A 230 9.52 -53.61 -4.24
CA ASN A 230 10.45 -54.68 -4.59
C ASN A 230 11.06 -55.34 -3.35
N PHE A 231 11.42 -54.57 -2.32
CA PHE A 231 11.91 -55.15 -1.06
C PHE A 231 10.83 -55.94 -0.31
N HIS A 232 9.58 -55.50 -0.37
CA HIS A 232 8.46 -56.24 0.22
C HIS A 232 8.26 -57.59 -0.49
N GLU A 233 8.21 -57.58 -1.82
CA GLU A 233 8.08 -58.78 -2.65
C GLU A 233 9.24 -59.76 -2.43
N GLN A 234 10.48 -59.26 -2.46
CA GLN A 234 11.67 -60.09 -2.19
C GLN A 234 11.63 -60.72 -0.79
N ARG A 235 11.14 -59.99 0.21
CA ARG A 235 11.04 -60.49 1.59
C ARG A 235 9.98 -61.59 1.70
N GLU A 236 8.87 -61.47 0.97
CA GLU A 236 7.85 -62.51 0.89
C GLU A 236 8.38 -63.76 0.20
N GLN A 237 9.08 -63.61 -0.92
CA GLN A 237 9.74 -64.72 -1.62
C GLN A 237 10.70 -65.47 -0.69
N GLN A 238 11.56 -64.74 0.03
CA GLN A 238 12.48 -65.35 1.00
C GLN A 238 11.75 -66.12 2.12
N ARG A 239 10.61 -65.62 2.61
CA ARG A 239 9.80 -66.34 3.60
C ARG A 239 9.23 -67.63 3.03
N LEU A 240 8.73 -67.58 1.80
CA LEU A 240 8.20 -68.76 1.09
C LEU A 240 9.29 -69.80 0.87
N GLU A 241 10.45 -69.40 0.34
CA GLU A 241 11.60 -70.28 0.13
C GLU A 241 12.06 -70.93 1.45
N LYS A 242 12.19 -70.14 2.51
CA LYS A 242 12.59 -70.66 3.83
C LYS A 242 11.58 -71.65 4.38
N LYS A 243 10.28 -71.41 4.16
CA LYS A 243 9.20 -72.35 4.52
C LYS A 243 9.26 -73.63 3.70
N GLN A 244 9.47 -73.54 2.39
CA GLN A 244 9.61 -74.71 1.51
C GLN A 244 10.83 -75.55 1.91
N HIS A 245 11.95 -74.88 2.16
CA HIS A 245 13.18 -75.52 2.63
C HIS A 245 12.98 -76.22 3.98
N TYR A 246 12.25 -75.60 4.92
CA TYR A 246 11.88 -76.23 6.19
C TYR A 246 11.07 -77.52 5.99
N LEU A 247 10.02 -77.46 5.15
CA LEU A 247 9.19 -78.64 4.84
C LEU A 247 10.03 -79.77 4.23
N ASN A 248 10.85 -79.46 3.23
CA ASN A 248 11.67 -80.47 2.55
C ASN A 248 12.73 -81.10 3.46
N LYS A 249 13.30 -80.34 4.41
CA LYS A 249 14.37 -80.85 5.28
C LYS A 249 13.87 -81.51 6.57
N GLU A 250 12.83 -80.99 7.20
CA GLU A 250 12.40 -81.49 8.50
C GLU A 250 11.17 -82.40 8.44
N LEU A 251 10.21 -82.10 7.56
CA LEU A 251 8.94 -82.81 7.50
C LEU A 251 8.96 -83.97 6.50
N TYR A 252 9.52 -83.73 5.31
CA TYR A 252 9.58 -84.70 4.21
C TYR A 252 10.91 -85.44 4.10
N THR A 253 11.70 -85.51 5.17
CA THR A 253 12.86 -86.40 5.24
C THR A 253 12.46 -87.74 5.87
N ASP A 254 12.32 -88.75 5.03
CA ASP A 254 12.08 -90.12 5.49
C ASP A 254 13.35 -90.64 6.17
N LYS A 255 13.32 -90.66 7.51
CA LYS A 255 14.36 -91.32 8.30
C LYS A 255 13.94 -92.77 8.53
N PRO A 256 14.71 -93.76 8.05
CA PRO A 256 14.37 -95.17 8.26
C PRO A 256 14.26 -95.45 9.76
N THR A 257 13.09 -95.95 10.17
CA THR A 257 12.78 -96.24 11.57
C THR A 257 13.65 -97.42 12.04
N ARG A 258 13.93 -97.52 13.34
CA ARG A 258 14.73 -98.63 13.91
C ARG A 258 14.22 -100.00 13.45
N ASP A 259 12.90 -100.16 13.33
CA ASP A 259 12.25 -101.39 12.88
C ASP A 259 12.59 -101.75 11.43
N TYR A 260 12.80 -100.76 10.56
CA TYR A 260 13.24 -100.99 9.17
C TYR A 260 14.60 -101.68 9.13
N PHE A 261 15.56 -101.25 9.96
CA PHE A 261 16.88 -101.87 10.03
C PHE A 261 16.85 -103.26 10.70
N ALA A 262 15.93 -103.48 11.65
CA ALA A 262 15.76 -104.75 12.34
C ALA A 262 15.19 -105.87 11.45
N GLN A 263 14.68 -105.55 10.25
CA GLN A 263 14.20 -106.55 9.29
C GLN A 263 15.34 -107.33 8.60
N PHE A 264 16.53 -106.74 8.49
CA PHE A 264 17.67 -107.35 7.81
C PHE A 264 18.52 -108.19 8.79
N ASN A 265 19.09 -109.31 8.32
CA ASN A 265 19.94 -110.24 9.09
C ASN A 265 19.25 -111.02 10.25
N THR A 266 17.93 -111.17 10.22
CA THR A 266 17.18 -111.94 11.23
C THR A 266 17.11 -113.45 10.96
N GLY A 267 17.52 -113.90 9.77
CA GLY A 267 17.56 -115.32 9.40
C GLY A 267 18.99 -115.84 9.26
N CYS A 268 19.29 -116.98 9.88
CA CYS A 268 20.48 -117.77 9.60
C CYS A 268 20.26 -118.57 8.31
N ARG A 269 20.67 -118.04 7.15
CA ARG A 269 20.80 -118.78 5.90
C ARG A 269 22.14 -118.49 5.27
#